data_AF-A0A963E7K3-F1
#
_entry.id   AF-A0A963E7K3-F1
#
_cell.length_a   1.000
_cell.length_b   1.000
_cell.length_c   1.000
_cell.angle_alpha   90.00
_cell.angle_beta   90.00
_cell.angle_gamma   90.00
#
_symmetry.space_group_name_H-M   'P 1'
#
loop_
_entity.id
_entity.type
_entity.pdbx_description
1 polymer ?
#
loop_
_entity_poly.entity_id
_entity_poly.type
_entity_poly.pdbx_seq_one_letter_code
_entity_poly.pdbx_strand_id
1 'polypeptide(L)'
;MFTQMALHAERRLTWRWTGENKPMDHLTEYIENQIWLLEYPVRFGGMDLFGRTTIIRLESGELIIHDPCKITNSVKRQIDEIGAVRYIIAPGYYHHLFVTDFQKSYPNAETFLCPGLERKRPDIKFEWILGNKPDHRWEDTVDQIMVHGTKYIWEVAFFHKPSKTLILVDLLENIGDDYRHKAGLLLRFWWKIIFRMWNNPKAAPEYQMGWGNKEIVKSALQKILAWDAERAIIAHGENMEEHVSETLARAWKKVLNT
;
A
#
# COMPACT_ATOMS: atom_id res chain seq x y z
N MET A 1 20.67 10.03 -10.04
CA MET A 1 19.94 9.66 -11.27
C MET A 1 18.55 9.11 -10.95
N PHE A 2 18.41 8.08 -10.11
CA PHE A 2 17.08 7.56 -9.69
C PHE A 2 16.25 8.58 -8.91
N THR A 3 16.85 9.36 -8.01
CA THR A 3 16.14 10.41 -7.25
C THR A 3 15.62 11.53 -8.14
N GLN A 4 16.37 11.94 -9.18
CA GLN A 4 15.89 12.89 -10.18
C GLN A 4 14.80 12.26 -11.09
N MET A 5 14.90 10.97 -11.40
CA MET A 5 13.85 10.25 -12.14
C MET A 5 12.57 10.05 -11.32
N ALA A 6 12.66 9.76 -10.02
CA ALA A 6 11.51 9.68 -9.11
C ALA A 6 10.87 11.07 -8.94
N LEU A 7 11.67 12.11 -8.68
CA LEU A 7 11.22 13.51 -8.58
C LEU A 7 10.65 14.07 -9.90
N HIS A 8 11.08 13.57 -11.07
CA HIS A 8 10.47 13.94 -12.37
C HIS A 8 9.27 13.06 -12.73
N ALA A 9 9.25 11.79 -12.32
CA ALA A 9 8.09 10.89 -12.46
C ALA A 9 6.91 11.33 -11.57
N GLU A 10 7.18 12.06 -10.48
CA GLU A 10 6.18 12.64 -9.57
C GLU A 10 5.14 13.53 -10.24
N ARG A 11 5.46 14.21 -11.35
CA ARG A 11 4.51 15.13 -12.01
C ARG A 11 3.51 14.45 -12.94
N ARG A 12 3.73 13.17 -13.26
CA ARG A 12 2.86 12.37 -14.14
C ARG A 12 3.04 10.89 -13.82
N LEU A 13 2.56 10.47 -12.64
CA LEU A 13 2.12 9.08 -12.48
C LEU A 13 1.01 8.88 -13.51
N THR A 14 1.39 8.43 -14.70
CA THR A 14 0.48 8.28 -15.82
C THR A 14 0.17 6.82 -15.94
N TRP A 15 -1.12 6.50 -15.82
CA TRP A 15 -1.62 5.21 -16.25
C TRP A 15 -1.47 5.14 -17.77
N ARG A 16 -0.42 4.46 -18.23
CA ARG A 16 -0.32 3.96 -19.60
C ARG A 16 0.08 2.51 -19.52
N TRP A 17 -0.92 1.64 -19.64
CA TRP A 17 -0.71 0.22 -19.81
C TRP A 17 -0.10 -0.04 -21.19
N THR A 18 1.14 -0.51 -21.22
CA THR A 18 1.86 -0.86 -22.46
C THR A 18 2.39 -2.29 -22.45
N GLY A 19 2.00 -3.11 -21.47
CA GLY A 19 2.60 -4.43 -21.20
C GLY A 19 1.64 -5.60 -21.46
N GLU A 20 2.20 -6.81 -21.46
CA GLU A 20 1.46 -8.07 -21.69
C GLU A 20 0.55 -8.49 -20.52
N ASN A 21 0.79 -8.00 -19.30
CA ASN A 21 0.04 -8.39 -18.10
C ASN A 21 -1.30 -7.64 -18.05
N LYS A 22 -2.44 -8.33 -18.24
CA LYS A 22 -3.78 -7.74 -18.18
C LYS A 22 -4.13 -7.23 -16.78
N PRO A 23 -4.94 -6.16 -16.64
CA PRO A 23 -5.53 -5.80 -15.36
C PRO A 23 -6.32 -6.99 -14.80
N MET A 24 -6.22 -7.25 -13.49
CA MET A 24 -7.15 -8.17 -12.86
C MET A 24 -8.49 -7.46 -12.73
N ASP A 25 -9.53 -8.09 -13.24
CA ASP A 25 -10.92 -7.60 -13.16
C ASP A 25 -11.74 -8.43 -12.16
N HIS A 26 -11.09 -9.28 -11.36
CA HIS A 26 -11.74 -10.16 -10.39
C HIS A 26 -11.26 -9.90 -8.97
N LEU A 27 -12.20 -9.60 -8.09
CA LEU A 27 -11.96 -9.39 -6.67
C LEU A 27 -11.75 -10.75 -5.99
N THR A 28 -10.57 -10.97 -5.41
CA THR A 28 -10.24 -12.23 -4.72
C THR A 28 -10.53 -12.09 -3.24
N GLU A 29 -11.39 -12.95 -2.70
CA GLU A 29 -11.59 -13.07 -1.26
C GLU A 29 -10.34 -13.68 -0.61
N TYR A 30 -9.72 -12.94 0.31
CA TYR A 30 -8.46 -13.32 0.95
C TYR A 30 -8.69 -13.76 2.40
N ILE A 31 -9.51 -13.02 3.14
CA ILE A 31 -10.05 -13.47 4.43
C ILE A 31 -11.56 -13.52 4.27
N GLU A 32 -12.14 -14.71 4.52
CA GLU A 32 -13.55 -14.98 4.35
C GLU A 32 -14.42 -13.90 4.99
N ASN A 33 -15.29 -13.30 4.16
CA ASN A 33 -16.23 -12.23 4.48
C ASN A 33 -15.63 -10.98 5.13
N GLN A 34 -14.31 -10.79 5.09
CA GLN A 34 -13.62 -9.71 5.81
C GLN A 34 -12.67 -8.90 4.92
N ILE A 35 -11.85 -9.56 4.09
CA ILE A 35 -10.84 -8.90 3.27
C ILE A 35 -10.85 -9.44 1.85
N TRP A 36 -10.86 -8.52 0.88
CA TRP A 36 -10.70 -8.84 -0.54
C TRP A 36 -9.54 -8.06 -1.16
N LEU A 37 -8.94 -8.63 -2.19
CA LEU A 37 -7.77 -8.12 -2.87
C LEU A 37 -8.03 -7.96 -4.37
N LEU A 38 -7.49 -6.89 -4.94
CA LEU A 38 -7.47 -6.68 -6.38
C LEU A 38 -6.12 -6.09 -6.80
N GLU A 39 -5.38 -6.83 -7.62
CA GLU A 39 -4.09 -6.38 -8.14
C GLU A 39 -4.29 -5.56 -9.41
N TYR A 40 -3.49 -4.50 -9.58
CA TYR A 40 -3.58 -3.64 -10.75
C TYR A 40 -2.20 -3.20 -11.23
N PRO A 41 -2.00 -3.08 -12.55
CA PRO A 41 -0.71 -2.68 -13.09
C PRO A 41 -0.42 -1.21 -12.78
N VAL A 42 0.81 -0.95 -12.36
CA VAL A 42 1.37 0.37 -12.08
C VAL A 42 2.65 0.54 -12.89
N ARG A 43 2.81 1.70 -13.52
CA ARG A 43 4.06 2.10 -14.17
C ARG A 43 4.74 3.19 -13.34
N PHE A 44 5.86 2.85 -12.71
CA PHE A 44 6.61 3.75 -11.84
C PHE A 44 8.09 3.76 -12.23
N GLY A 45 8.69 4.95 -12.40
CA GLY A 45 10.09 5.07 -12.80
C GLY A 45 10.45 4.38 -14.13
N GLY A 46 9.47 4.14 -15.01
CA GLY A 46 9.64 3.37 -16.25
C GLY A 46 9.59 1.85 -16.09
N MET A 47 9.43 1.34 -14.86
CA MET A 47 9.22 -0.06 -14.56
C MET A 47 7.73 -0.38 -14.50
N ASP A 48 7.38 -1.59 -14.95
CA ASP A 48 6.03 -2.13 -14.79
C ASP A 48 6.04 -3.09 -13.58
N LEU A 49 5.16 -2.82 -12.63
CA LEU A 49 4.92 -3.59 -11.42
C LEU A 49 3.41 -3.62 -11.14
N PHE A 50 2.97 -4.30 -10.09
CA PHE A 50 1.56 -4.34 -9.70
C PHE A 50 1.41 -3.73 -8.30
N GLY A 51 0.39 -2.89 -8.13
CA GLY A 51 -0.16 -2.49 -6.85
C GLY A 51 -1.31 -3.41 -6.44
N ARG A 52 -1.81 -3.24 -5.21
CA ARG A 52 -2.89 -4.08 -4.67
C ARG A 52 -3.86 -3.26 -3.84
N THR A 53 -5.10 -3.16 -4.32
CA THR A 53 -6.20 -2.64 -3.51
C THR A 53 -6.60 -3.69 -2.50
N THR A 54 -6.75 -3.25 -1.26
CA THR A 54 -7.27 -4.06 -0.17
C THR A 54 -8.61 -3.49 0.25
N ILE A 55 -9.66 -4.31 0.22
CA ILE A 55 -11.00 -3.95 0.66
C ILE A 55 -11.22 -4.62 2.01
N ILE A 56 -11.54 -3.84 3.03
CA ILE A 56 -11.73 -4.31 4.40
C ILE A 56 -13.19 -4.06 4.78
N ARG A 57 -13.90 -5.11 5.20
CA ARG A 57 -15.23 -4.97 5.80
C ARG A 57 -15.09 -4.64 7.27
N LEU A 58 -15.81 -3.61 7.71
CA LEU A 58 -15.95 -3.24 9.12
C LEU A 58 -17.07 -4.03 9.80
N GLU A 59 -17.12 -3.98 11.13
CA GLU A 59 -18.22 -4.58 11.90
C GLU A 59 -19.61 -4.05 11.50
N SER A 60 -19.69 -2.80 11.03
CA SER A 60 -20.93 -2.22 10.49
C SER A 60 -21.40 -2.85 9.17
N GLY A 61 -20.55 -3.66 8.52
CA GLY A 61 -20.76 -4.20 7.17
C GLY A 61 -20.33 -3.26 6.04
N GLU A 62 -19.98 -2.00 6.37
CA GLU A 62 -19.43 -1.02 5.43
C GLU A 62 -17.98 -1.34 5.07
N LEU A 63 -17.51 -0.77 3.97
CA LEU A 63 -16.20 -1.06 3.39
C LEU A 63 -15.23 0.11 3.49
N ILE A 64 -13.99 -0.22 3.84
CA ILE A 64 -12.79 0.58 3.59
C ILE A 64 -12.17 0.12 2.27
N ILE A 65 -11.88 1.06 1.37
CA ILE A 65 -11.04 0.85 0.19
C ILE A 65 -9.65 1.40 0.49
N HIS A 66 -8.67 0.52 0.66
CA HIS A 66 -7.28 0.87 0.92
C HIS A 66 -6.44 0.71 -0.35
N ASP A 67 -5.73 1.77 -0.75
CA ASP A 67 -4.95 1.87 -1.99
C ASP A 67 -5.78 1.60 -3.26
N PRO A 68 -6.67 2.53 -3.67
CA PRO A 68 -7.66 2.27 -4.71
C PRO A 68 -7.01 2.01 -6.08
N CYS A 69 -7.52 1.00 -6.79
CA CYS A 69 -7.17 0.65 -8.16
C CYS A 69 -7.98 1.48 -9.17
N LYS A 70 -7.77 1.23 -10.47
CA LYS A 70 -8.71 1.73 -11.48
C LYS A 70 -10.07 1.07 -11.31
N ILE A 71 -11.12 1.86 -11.10
CA ILE A 71 -12.48 1.35 -11.01
C ILE A 71 -13.09 1.16 -12.41
N THR A 72 -13.44 -0.08 -12.74
CA THR A 72 -14.23 -0.43 -13.93
C THR A 72 -15.66 -0.76 -13.52
N ASN A 73 -16.58 -0.85 -14.48
CA ASN A 73 -17.96 -1.27 -14.18
C ASN A 73 -18.01 -2.69 -13.57
N SER A 74 -17.08 -3.58 -13.94
CA SER A 74 -16.96 -4.92 -13.37
C SER A 74 -16.49 -4.87 -11.92
N VAL A 75 -15.43 -4.10 -11.65
CA VAL A 75 -14.90 -3.93 -10.29
C VAL A 75 -15.94 -3.28 -9.39
N LYS A 76 -16.61 -2.21 -9.86
CA LYS A 76 -17.66 -1.54 -9.08
C LYS A 76 -18.77 -2.52 -8.70
N ARG A 77 -19.26 -3.32 -9.64
CA ARG A 77 -20.31 -4.32 -9.39
C ARG A 77 -19.91 -5.31 -8.29
N GLN A 78 -18.69 -5.87 -8.38
CA GLN A 78 -18.19 -6.81 -7.37
C GLN A 78 -18.05 -6.17 -5.99
N ILE A 79 -17.64 -4.90 -5.92
CA ILE A 79 -17.57 -4.15 -4.65
C ILE A 79 -18.99 -3.92 -4.09
N ASP A 80 -19.92 -3.49 -4.93
CA ASP A 80 -21.32 -3.25 -4.54
C ASP A 80 -22.00 -4.54 -4.03
N GLU A 81 -21.63 -5.71 -4.56
CA GLU A 81 -22.12 -7.03 -4.13
C GLU A 81 -21.65 -7.40 -2.73
N ILE A 82 -20.45 -6.97 -2.33
CA ILE A 82 -19.92 -7.26 -1.00
C ILE A 82 -20.29 -6.20 0.03
N GLY A 83 -20.57 -4.94 -0.32
CA GLY A 83 -21.02 -3.96 0.67
C GLY A 83 -20.94 -2.50 0.22
N ALA A 84 -21.38 -1.60 1.11
CA ALA A 84 -21.35 -0.16 0.86
C ALA A 84 -19.96 0.42 1.13
N VAL A 85 -19.36 1.07 0.13
CA VAL A 85 -18.11 1.82 0.32
C VAL A 85 -18.38 3.06 1.15
N ARG A 86 -17.75 3.12 2.33
CA ARG A 86 -17.87 4.24 3.26
C ARG A 86 -16.57 5.05 3.38
N TYR A 87 -15.41 4.40 3.22
CA TYR A 87 -14.11 5.04 3.40
C TYR A 87 -13.17 4.75 2.24
N ILE A 88 -12.54 5.79 1.70
CA ILE A 88 -11.50 5.69 0.67
C ILE A 88 -10.18 6.16 1.28
N ILE A 89 -9.18 5.28 1.32
CA ILE A 89 -7.91 5.52 2.00
C ILE A 89 -6.80 5.62 0.97
N ALA A 90 -6.06 6.73 0.97
CA ALA A 90 -4.78 6.87 0.29
C ALA A 90 -3.65 6.66 1.33
N PRO A 91 -3.17 5.43 1.55
CA PRO A 91 -2.41 5.07 2.75
C PRO A 91 -0.95 5.51 2.72
N GLY A 92 -0.41 5.87 1.56
CA GLY A 92 0.99 6.20 1.40
C GLY A 92 1.24 7.25 0.34
N TYR A 93 2.45 7.81 0.34
CA TYR A 93 2.82 8.93 -0.51
C TYR A 93 2.74 8.64 -2.02
N TYR A 94 2.79 7.37 -2.44
CA TYR A 94 2.64 6.95 -3.85
C TYR A 94 1.35 6.16 -4.14
N HIS A 95 0.56 5.85 -3.10
CA HIS A 95 -0.64 4.99 -3.16
C HIS A 95 -1.94 5.81 -3.15
N HIS A 96 -2.07 6.66 -4.16
CA HIS A 96 -3.17 7.64 -4.27
C HIS A 96 -3.68 7.80 -5.71
N LEU A 97 -3.30 6.89 -6.61
CA LEU A 97 -3.46 7.05 -8.06
C LEU A 97 -4.92 7.21 -8.48
N PHE A 98 -5.79 6.35 -7.96
CA PHE A 98 -7.18 6.26 -8.43
C PHE A 98 -8.21 6.73 -7.39
N VAL A 99 -7.77 7.45 -6.35
CA VAL A 99 -8.65 8.03 -5.32
C VAL A 99 -9.77 8.85 -5.97
N THR A 100 -9.44 9.73 -6.93
CA THR A 100 -10.43 10.58 -7.59
C THR A 100 -11.45 9.80 -8.42
N ASP A 101 -11.10 8.62 -8.92
CA ASP A 101 -12.00 7.78 -9.70
C ASP A 101 -12.97 7.01 -8.79
N PHE A 102 -12.48 6.57 -7.62
CA PHE A 102 -13.33 6.04 -6.55
C PHE A 102 -14.28 7.10 -5.99
N GLN A 103 -13.83 8.35 -5.78
CA GLN A 103 -14.70 9.44 -5.32
C GLN A 103 -15.86 9.73 -6.28
N LYS A 104 -15.61 9.67 -7.59
CA LYS A 104 -16.68 9.83 -8.60
C LYS A 104 -17.69 8.69 -8.54
N SER A 105 -17.22 7.48 -8.23
CA SER A 105 -18.04 6.26 -8.20
C SER A 105 -18.80 6.08 -6.89
N TYR A 106 -18.27 6.63 -5.79
CA TYR A 106 -18.82 6.57 -4.44
C TYR A 106 -18.82 7.97 -3.80
N PRO A 107 -19.69 8.88 -4.24
CA PRO A 107 -19.66 10.28 -3.82
C PRO A 107 -20.01 10.52 -2.34
N ASN A 108 -20.56 9.50 -1.66
CA ASN A 108 -20.91 9.56 -0.25
C ASN A 108 -19.81 8.99 0.68
N ALA A 109 -18.73 8.45 0.12
CA ALA A 109 -17.62 7.92 0.91
C ALA A 109 -16.71 9.06 1.40
N GLU A 110 -16.24 8.96 2.64
CA GLU A 110 -15.24 9.88 3.19
C GLU A 110 -13.83 9.44 2.74
N THR A 111 -13.03 10.39 2.29
CA THR A 111 -11.65 10.16 1.86
C THR A 111 -10.66 10.58 2.95
N PHE A 112 -9.74 9.67 3.26
CA PHE A 112 -8.64 9.88 4.20
C PHE A 112 -7.31 9.81 3.45
N LEU A 113 -6.43 10.78 3.71
CA LEU A 113 -5.11 10.82 3.09
C LEU A 113 -3.99 10.56 4.11
N CYS A 114 -2.96 9.84 3.67
CA CYS A 114 -1.65 9.88 4.30
C CYS A 114 -1.16 11.34 4.35
N PRO A 115 -0.63 11.81 5.50
CA PRO A 115 -0.11 13.16 5.62
C PRO A 115 0.93 13.50 4.54
N GLY A 116 0.87 14.74 4.03
CA GLY A 116 1.71 15.23 2.94
C GLY A 116 1.06 15.12 1.56
N LEU A 117 0.08 14.22 1.39
CA LEU A 117 -0.66 14.10 0.13
C LEU A 117 -1.51 15.33 -0.18
N GLU A 118 -2.00 16.06 0.83
CA GLU A 118 -2.79 17.28 0.62
C GLU A 118 -2.01 18.36 -0.14
N ARG A 119 -0.68 18.36 -0.01
CA ARG A 119 0.20 19.26 -0.77
C ARG A 119 0.60 18.69 -2.13
N LYS A 120 0.81 17.37 -2.21
CA LYS A 120 1.23 16.68 -3.45
C LYS A 120 0.10 16.56 -4.47
N ARG A 121 -1.11 16.32 -4.00
CA ARG A 121 -2.33 16.09 -4.79
C ARG A 121 -3.44 17.05 -4.35
N PRO A 122 -3.29 18.36 -4.60
CA PRO A 122 -4.29 19.36 -4.24
C PRO A 122 -5.61 19.19 -5.02
N ASP A 123 -5.62 18.33 -6.04
CA ASP A 123 -6.81 17.96 -6.81
C ASP A 123 -7.69 16.89 -6.11
N ILE A 124 -7.16 16.17 -5.12
CA ILE A 124 -7.94 15.21 -4.34
C ILE A 124 -8.74 15.97 -3.27
N LYS A 125 -10.05 15.79 -3.26
CA LYS A 125 -10.90 16.21 -2.14
C LYS A 125 -10.73 15.23 -1.00
N PHE A 126 -10.69 15.70 0.24
CA PHE A 126 -10.57 14.83 1.39
C PHE A 126 -11.20 15.47 2.61
N GLU A 127 -11.72 14.63 3.49
CA GLU A 127 -12.34 15.03 4.74
C GLU A 127 -11.32 14.96 5.87
N TRP A 128 -10.34 14.04 5.78
CA TRP A 128 -9.46 13.73 6.90
C TRP A 128 -8.03 13.38 6.48
N ILE A 129 -7.12 13.57 7.42
CA ILE A 129 -5.71 13.16 7.32
C ILE A 129 -5.49 12.06 8.36
N LEU A 130 -4.91 10.93 7.93
CA LEU A 130 -4.59 9.80 8.79
C LEU A 130 -3.50 10.16 9.82
N GLY A 131 -3.49 9.46 10.95
CA GLY A 131 -2.51 9.67 12.02
C GLY A 131 -2.00 8.38 12.67
N ASN A 132 -1.40 8.54 13.86
CA ASN A 132 -0.80 7.45 14.64
C ASN A 132 -1.79 6.55 15.40
N LYS A 133 -3.04 6.99 15.51
CA LYS A 133 -4.11 6.27 16.19
C LYS A 133 -5.18 5.90 15.17
N PRO A 134 -5.84 4.75 15.33
CA PRO A 134 -6.98 4.43 14.50
C PRO A 134 -8.10 5.46 14.70
N ASP A 135 -8.86 5.70 13.65
CA ASP A 135 -10.04 6.54 13.72
C ASP A 135 -11.18 5.76 14.39
N HIS A 136 -11.97 6.41 15.24
CA HIS A 136 -13.11 5.79 15.95
C HIS A 136 -14.09 5.03 15.04
N ARG A 137 -14.14 5.38 13.75
CA ARG A 137 -15.00 4.73 12.76
C ARG A 137 -14.62 3.28 12.44
N TRP A 138 -13.36 2.90 12.66
CA TRP A 138 -12.86 1.55 12.38
C TRP A 138 -11.94 1.02 13.47
N GLU A 139 -11.76 1.74 14.57
CA GLU A 139 -10.78 1.36 15.60
C GLU A 139 -11.03 -0.02 16.20
N ASP A 140 -12.27 -0.51 16.22
CA ASP A 140 -12.58 -1.87 16.69
C ASP A 140 -12.06 -2.96 15.73
N THR A 141 -12.04 -2.69 14.43
CA THR A 141 -11.62 -3.66 13.39
C THR A 141 -10.16 -3.49 12.98
N VAL A 142 -9.65 -2.26 12.95
CA VAL A 142 -8.34 -1.92 12.38
C VAL A 142 -7.56 -1.00 13.34
N ASP A 143 -6.34 -1.39 13.69
CA ASP A 143 -5.35 -0.48 14.28
C ASP A 143 -4.51 0.16 13.15
N GLN A 144 -3.84 1.26 13.45
CA GLN A 144 -2.95 1.90 12.49
C GLN A 144 -1.77 2.59 13.18
N ILE A 145 -0.72 2.88 12.39
CA ILE A 145 0.31 3.82 12.79
C ILE A 145 0.96 4.49 11.58
N MET A 146 1.24 5.79 11.70
CA MET A 146 1.99 6.52 10.70
C MET A 146 3.47 6.20 10.86
N VAL A 147 4.08 5.67 9.80
CA VAL A 147 5.52 5.58 9.68
C VAL A 147 6.00 6.80 8.93
N HIS A 148 6.55 7.75 9.69
CA HIS A 148 7.08 9.00 9.16
C HIS A 148 8.47 9.27 9.73
N GLY A 149 9.20 10.17 9.08
CA GLY A 149 10.59 10.46 9.46
C GLY A 149 11.60 10.08 8.40
N THR A 150 11.18 9.61 7.22
CA THR A 150 12.04 9.68 6.03
C THR A 150 11.80 10.99 5.27
N LYS A 151 12.75 11.33 4.40
CA LYS A 151 12.69 12.57 3.61
C LYS A 151 11.69 12.49 2.44
N TYR A 152 11.41 11.29 1.94
CA TYR A 152 10.75 11.12 0.64
C TYR A 152 9.39 10.46 0.72
N ILE A 153 9.16 9.60 1.71
CA ILE A 153 8.02 8.69 1.70
C ILE A 153 7.52 8.42 3.11
N TRP A 154 6.22 8.62 3.30
CA TRP A 154 5.50 8.27 4.51
C TRP A 154 4.35 7.32 4.13
N GLU A 155 3.94 6.54 5.10
CA GLU A 155 2.87 5.55 5.00
C GLU A 155 2.15 5.44 6.33
N VAL A 156 0.87 5.11 6.29
CA VAL A 156 0.12 4.68 7.46
C VAL A 156 -0.15 3.19 7.34
N ALA A 157 0.55 2.40 8.15
CA ALA A 157 0.37 0.96 8.22
C ALA A 157 -0.96 0.64 8.89
N PHE A 158 -1.72 -0.29 8.31
CA PHE A 158 -2.98 -0.78 8.86
C PHE A 158 -2.79 -2.19 9.41
N PHE A 159 -3.49 -2.51 10.50
CA PHE A 159 -3.51 -3.84 11.10
C PHE A 159 -4.95 -4.27 11.34
N HIS A 160 -5.42 -5.22 10.54
CA HIS A 160 -6.73 -5.81 10.72
C HIS A 160 -6.71 -6.78 11.90
N LYS A 161 -7.32 -6.38 13.01
CA LYS A 161 -7.24 -7.08 14.30
C LYS A 161 -7.85 -8.48 14.25
N PRO A 162 -9.06 -8.69 13.69
CA PRO A 162 -9.72 -10.01 13.74
C PRO A 162 -8.90 -11.11 13.08
N SER A 163 -8.26 -10.81 11.95
CA SER A 163 -7.43 -11.78 11.21
C SER A 163 -5.95 -11.63 11.49
N LYS A 164 -5.52 -10.75 12.40
CA LYS A 164 -4.10 -10.40 12.63
C LYS A 164 -3.31 -10.19 11.33
N THR A 165 -3.91 -9.49 10.39
CA THR A 165 -3.31 -9.24 9.07
C THR A 165 -2.75 -7.83 9.03
N LEU A 166 -1.45 -7.74 8.79
CA LEU A 166 -0.80 -6.47 8.50
C LEU A 166 -1.08 -6.06 7.05
N ILE A 167 -1.37 -4.79 6.81
CA ILE A 167 -1.66 -4.25 5.49
C ILE A 167 -0.69 -3.09 5.26
N LEU A 168 0.23 -3.28 4.31
CA LEU A 168 1.31 -2.36 3.99
C LEU A 168 1.29 -2.00 2.50
N VAL A 169 1.87 -0.85 2.19
CA VAL A 169 2.18 -0.46 0.81
C VAL A 169 3.69 -0.49 0.55
N ASP A 170 4.41 0.58 0.84
CA ASP A 170 5.82 0.77 0.51
C ASP A 170 6.76 0.35 1.66
N LEU A 171 6.23 0.10 2.87
CA LEU A 171 7.02 -0.33 4.04
C LEU A 171 7.63 -1.72 3.86
N LEU A 172 7.06 -2.55 2.97
CA LEU A 172 7.59 -3.85 2.62
C LEU A 172 7.16 -4.25 1.21
N GLU A 173 8.14 -4.55 0.35
CA GLU A 173 7.94 -5.10 -0.98
C GLU A 173 8.58 -6.48 -1.06
N ASN A 174 7.88 -7.44 -1.67
CA ASN A 174 8.33 -8.84 -1.78
C ASN A 174 8.23 -9.34 -3.22
N ILE A 175 9.17 -8.91 -4.06
CA ILE A 175 9.23 -9.31 -5.46
C ILE A 175 10.36 -10.32 -5.66
N GLY A 176 10.01 -11.48 -6.22
CA GLY A 176 10.92 -12.59 -6.39
C GLY A 176 10.62 -13.45 -7.61
N ASP A 177 11.19 -14.66 -7.61
CA ASP A 177 10.94 -15.68 -8.63
C ASP A 177 9.53 -16.26 -8.54
N ASP A 178 8.86 -16.09 -7.40
CA ASP A 178 7.46 -16.43 -7.13
C ASP A 178 6.46 -15.35 -7.57
N TYR A 179 6.95 -14.21 -8.08
CA TYR A 179 6.10 -13.11 -8.50
C TYR A 179 5.12 -13.54 -9.60
N ARG A 180 3.82 -13.45 -9.32
CA ARG A 180 2.75 -13.94 -10.20
C ARG A 180 2.62 -13.19 -11.51
N HIS A 181 3.24 -12.02 -11.62
CA HIS A 181 3.23 -11.21 -12.84
C HIS A 181 4.57 -11.25 -13.57
N LYS A 182 4.55 -11.02 -14.89
CA LYS A 182 5.79 -10.93 -15.68
C LYS A 182 6.64 -9.73 -15.22
N ALA A 183 7.77 -9.99 -14.56
CA ALA A 183 8.74 -8.97 -14.22
C ALA A 183 9.61 -8.60 -15.45
N GLY A 184 9.47 -7.36 -15.93
CA GLY A 184 10.27 -6.85 -17.04
C GLY A 184 11.77 -6.76 -16.73
N LEU A 185 12.61 -6.72 -17.78
CA LEU A 185 14.08 -6.68 -17.64
C LEU A 185 14.56 -5.52 -16.77
N LEU A 186 13.93 -4.35 -16.91
CA LEU A 186 14.28 -3.17 -16.12
C LEU A 186 14.01 -3.39 -14.63
N LEU A 187 12.82 -3.88 -14.26
CA LEU A 187 12.49 -4.20 -12.86
C LEU A 187 13.47 -5.22 -12.29
N ARG A 188 13.75 -6.31 -13.03
CA ARG A 188 14.72 -7.33 -12.63
C ARG A 188 16.11 -6.75 -12.41
N PHE A 189 16.57 -5.85 -13.29
CA PHE A 189 17.86 -5.18 -13.16
C PHE A 189 17.94 -4.37 -11.86
N TRP A 190 16.94 -3.50 -11.60
CA TRP A 190 16.92 -2.69 -10.39
C TRP A 190 16.81 -3.54 -9.11
N TRP A 191 15.94 -4.55 -9.08
CA TRP A 191 15.76 -5.40 -7.90
C TRP A 191 16.93 -6.35 -7.65
N LYS A 192 17.54 -6.94 -8.68
CA LYS A 192 18.66 -7.88 -8.52
C LYS A 192 19.97 -7.16 -8.24
N ILE A 193 20.26 -6.11 -9.00
CA ILE A 193 21.59 -5.50 -9.04
C ILE A 193 21.68 -4.29 -8.14
N ILE A 194 20.74 -3.35 -8.25
CA ILE A 194 20.85 -2.05 -7.57
C ILE A 194 20.35 -2.13 -6.12
N PHE A 195 19.10 -2.56 -5.90
CA PHE A 195 18.49 -2.57 -4.58
C PHE A 195 18.71 -3.88 -3.81
N ARG A 196 19.05 -4.96 -4.53
CA ARG A 196 19.26 -6.30 -3.97
C ARG A 196 18.05 -6.76 -3.15
N MET A 197 16.86 -6.57 -3.72
CA MET A 197 15.53 -6.85 -3.18
C MET A 197 14.88 -8.08 -3.83
N TRP A 198 15.45 -8.62 -4.90
CA TRP A 198 14.94 -9.85 -5.53
C TRP A 198 15.03 -11.04 -4.57
N ASN A 199 13.90 -11.73 -4.32
CA ASN A 199 13.76 -12.79 -3.30
C ASN A 199 14.20 -12.33 -1.89
N ASN A 200 14.13 -11.04 -1.60
CA ASN A 200 14.65 -10.46 -0.37
C ASN A 200 13.75 -9.30 0.06
N PRO A 201 12.65 -9.58 0.77
CA PRO A 201 11.69 -8.58 1.18
C PRO A 201 12.35 -7.42 1.92
N LYS A 202 12.05 -6.19 1.49
CA LYS A 202 12.66 -4.96 2.00
C LYS A 202 11.68 -3.80 1.83
N ALA A 203 11.89 -2.73 2.58
CA ALA A 203 11.21 -1.46 2.34
C ALA A 203 11.47 -0.96 0.91
N ALA A 204 10.52 -0.24 0.34
CA ALA A 204 10.67 0.39 -0.97
C ALA A 204 11.99 1.18 -1.08
N PRO A 205 12.60 1.27 -2.27
CA PRO A 205 13.87 1.97 -2.46
C PRO A 205 13.91 3.39 -1.87
N GLU A 206 12.80 4.11 -1.92
CA GLU A 206 12.61 5.48 -1.41
C GLU A 206 12.86 5.56 0.10
N TYR A 207 12.43 4.55 0.88
CA TYR A 207 12.74 4.44 2.31
C TYR A 207 14.24 4.21 2.54
N GLN A 208 14.94 3.56 1.61
CA GLN A 208 16.36 3.24 1.73
C GLN A 208 17.30 4.39 1.30
N MET A 209 16.81 5.40 0.59
CA MET A 209 17.61 6.48 -0.02
C MET A 209 17.81 7.73 0.86
N GLY A 210 17.13 7.83 2.01
CA GLY A 210 17.23 9.03 2.84
C GLY A 210 16.56 8.87 4.20
N TRP A 211 17.35 8.41 5.17
CA TRP A 211 16.93 8.40 6.57
C TRP A 211 16.83 9.83 7.08
N GLY A 212 15.65 10.24 7.52
CA GLY A 212 15.50 11.42 8.37
C GLY A 212 15.65 10.98 9.82
N ASN A 213 14.61 11.16 10.64
CA ASN A 213 14.63 10.78 12.03
C ASN A 213 14.35 9.28 12.20
N LYS A 214 15.41 8.49 12.36
CA LYS A 214 15.31 7.04 12.56
C LYS A 214 14.58 6.63 13.83
N GLU A 215 14.64 7.43 14.91
CA GLU A 215 13.95 7.10 16.16
C GLU A 215 12.43 7.13 16.01
N ILE A 216 11.91 8.09 15.23
CA ILE A 216 10.47 8.14 14.92
C ILE A 216 10.06 6.91 14.10
N VAL A 217 10.82 6.58 13.06
CA VAL A 217 10.57 5.39 12.23
C VAL A 217 10.67 4.11 13.07
N LYS A 218 11.68 4.00 13.92
CA LYS A 218 11.90 2.87 14.83
C LYS A 218 10.73 2.69 15.79
N SER A 219 10.25 3.76 16.41
CA SER A 219 9.10 3.69 17.33
C SER A 219 7.84 3.17 16.63
N ALA A 220 7.58 3.60 15.39
CA ALA A 220 6.44 3.12 14.62
C ALA A 220 6.60 1.65 14.22
N LEU A 221 7.80 1.25 13.77
CA LEU A 221 8.12 -0.14 13.45
C LEU A 221 8.02 -1.06 14.68
N GLN A 222 8.41 -0.59 15.87
CA GLN A 222 8.24 -1.34 17.10
C GLN A 222 6.76 -1.58 17.44
N LYS A 223 5.87 -0.60 17.20
CA LYS A 223 4.42 -0.84 17.33
C LYS A 223 3.94 -1.86 16.31
N ILE A 224 4.39 -1.77 15.05
CA ILE A 224 4.04 -2.73 14.00
C ILE A 224 4.46 -4.16 14.39
N LEU A 225 5.68 -4.34 14.90
CA LEU A 225 6.17 -5.64 15.36
C LEU A 225 5.41 -6.14 16.58
N ALA A 226 4.96 -5.24 17.48
CA ALA A 226 4.19 -5.59 18.66
C ALA A 226 2.75 -6.04 18.36
N TRP A 227 2.23 -5.76 17.17
CA TRP A 227 0.94 -6.32 16.72
C TRP A 227 0.99 -7.83 16.48
N ASP A 228 2.18 -8.42 16.36
CA ASP A 228 2.39 -9.86 16.18
C ASP A 228 1.53 -10.44 15.04
N ALA A 229 1.63 -9.78 13.88
CA ALA A 229 0.86 -10.15 12.70
C ALA A 229 1.23 -11.56 12.22
N GLU A 230 0.20 -12.36 11.93
CA GLU A 230 0.39 -13.72 11.40
C GLU A 230 0.70 -13.69 9.91
N ARG A 231 0.13 -12.72 9.19
CA ARG A 231 0.25 -12.55 7.74
C ARG A 231 0.32 -11.08 7.35
N ALA A 232 0.82 -10.81 6.14
CA ALA A 232 0.92 -9.46 5.61
C ALA A 232 0.43 -9.39 4.16
N ILE A 233 -0.51 -8.48 3.93
CA ILE A 233 -0.86 -7.99 2.59
C ILE A 233 0.07 -6.83 2.28
N ILE A 234 0.75 -6.89 1.14
CA ILE A 234 1.64 -5.84 0.67
C ILE A 234 1.15 -5.29 -0.66
N ALA A 235 1.51 -4.06 -1.06
CA ALA A 235 1.07 -3.54 -2.35
C ALA A 235 1.86 -4.14 -3.53
N HIS A 236 3.16 -4.38 -3.34
CA HIS A 236 4.08 -4.73 -4.41
C HIS A 236 4.75 -6.10 -4.16
N GLY A 237 4.35 -7.10 -4.96
CA GLY A 237 4.85 -8.46 -4.87
C GLY A 237 3.90 -9.41 -4.14
N GLU A 238 4.45 -10.49 -3.58
CA GLU A 238 3.68 -11.57 -2.99
C GLU A 238 3.38 -11.35 -1.50
N ASN A 239 2.12 -11.58 -1.12
CA ASN A 239 1.68 -11.55 0.28
C ASN A 239 2.45 -12.59 1.11
N MET A 240 2.54 -12.34 2.41
CA MET A 240 3.19 -13.22 3.36
C MET A 240 2.16 -13.94 4.22
N GLU A 241 2.23 -15.26 4.30
CA GLU A 241 1.35 -16.07 5.16
C GLU A 241 1.97 -16.45 6.50
N GLU A 242 3.27 -16.22 6.66
CA GLU A 242 4.05 -16.57 7.85
C GLU A 242 5.31 -15.68 7.96
N HIS A 243 6.00 -15.76 9.10
CA HIS A 243 7.31 -15.10 9.33
C HIS A 243 7.31 -13.57 9.10
N VAL A 244 6.16 -12.91 9.31
CA VAL A 244 5.98 -11.47 9.07
C VAL A 244 6.92 -10.64 9.95
N SER A 245 6.87 -10.85 11.27
CA SER A 245 7.68 -10.10 12.24
C SER A 245 9.18 -10.25 11.97
N GLU A 246 9.64 -11.46 11.69
CA GLU A 246 11.05 -11.77 11.40
C GLU A 246 11.52 -11.12 10.10
N THR A 247 10.66 -11.13 9.08
CA THR A 247 10.94 -10.51 7.78
C THR A 247 10.98 -9.00 7.89
N LEU A 248 10.02 -8.38 8.58
CA LEU A 248 10.03 -6.94 8.85
C LEU A 248 11.26 -6.53 9.66
N ALA A 249 11.60 -7.26 10.72
CA ALA A 249 12.79 -6.98 11.54
C ALA A 249 14.07 -7.01 10.69
N ARG A 250 14.20 -7.99 9.80
CA ARG A 250 15.33 -8.12 8.86
C ARG A 250 15.34 -7.01 7.79
N ALA A 251 14.19 -6.68 7.21
CA ALA A 251 14.03 -5.62 6.23
C ALA A 251 14.45 -4.25 6.80
N TRP A 252 14.10 -4.02 8.07
CA TRP A 252 14.29 -2.75 8.77
C TRP A 252 15.44 -2.73 9.79
N LYS A 253 16.32 -3.74 9.76
CA LYS A 253 17.43 -3.89 10.74
C LYS A 253 18.31 -2.64 10.92
N LYS A 254 18.50 -1.84 9.86
CA LYS A 254 19.32 -0.60 9.88
C LYS A 254 18.69 0.54 10.69
N VAL A 255 17.40 0.44 10.98
CA VAL A 255 16.61 1.39 11.77
C VAL A 255 16.29 0.79 13.14
N LEU A 256 15.94 -0.49 13.20
CA LEU A 256 15.61 -1.14 14.47
C LEU A 256 16.82 -1.31 15.41
N ASN A 257 18.03 -1.40 14.86
CA ASN A 257 19.26 -1.57 15.63
C ASN A 257 20.01 -0.26 15.95
N THR A 258 19.42 0.91 15.67
CA THR A 258 19.99 2.20 16.13
C THR A 258 19.64 2.45 17.58
#